data_AF-A0A3B8PK65-F1
#
_entry.id   AF-A0A3B8PK65-F1
#
_cell.length_a   1.000
_cell.length_b   1.000
_cell.length_c   1.000
_cell.angle_alpha   90.00
_cell.angle_beta   90.00
_cell.angle_gamma   90.00
#
_symmetry.space_group_name_H-M   'P 1'
#
loop_
_entity.id
_entity.type
_entity.pdbx_description
1 polymer ?
#
loop_
_entity_poly.entity_id
_entity_poly.type
_entity_poly.pdbx_seq_one_letter_code
_entity_poly.pdbx_strand_id
1 'polypeptide(L)' 'TKGRVLTGIVSAETADSVTLTRAEGKRDIVPRSQIDMLVSNGKSLMPEGLEKELSPQHLRDVVAWIKGLKPPGK' A
#
# COMPACT_ATOMS: atom_id res chain seq x y z
N THR A 1 19.63 -4.56 -21.51
CA THR A 1 18.74 -4.49 -20.33
C THR A 1 18.66 -3.05 -19.87
N LYS A 2 17.54 -2.34 -20.12
CA LYS A 2 17.34 -1.01 -19.53
C LYS A 2 16.93 -1.21 -18.07
N GLY A 3 17.92 -1.48 -17.21
CA GLY A 3 17.71 -1.57 -15.76
C GLY A 3 17.25 -0.21 -15.24
N ARG A 4 15.95 -0.04 -15.03
CA ARG A 4 15.35 1.17 -14.48
C ARG A 4 14.87 0.88 -13.08
N VAL A 5 15.46 1.52 -12.09
CA VAL A 5 14.97 1.51 -10.71
C VAL A 5 13.88 2.57 -10.60
N LEU A 6 12.68 2.16 -10.19
CA LEU A 6 11.55 3.05 -9.96
C LEU A 6 11.28 3.12 -8.47
N THR A 7 11.24 4.33 -7.93
CA THR A 7 10.88 4.59 -6.53
C THR A 7 9.64 5.46 -6.50
N GLY A 8 8.65 5.04 -5.73
CA GLY A 8 7.36 5.73 -5.63
C GLY A 8 6.43 5.03 -4.64
N ILE A 9 5.23 5.57 -4.53
CA ILE A 9 4.16 5.00 -3.71
C ILE A 9 3.37 4.01 -4.58
N VAL A 10 3.16 2.79 -4.09
CA VAL A 10 2.29 1.83 -4.77
C VAL A 10 0.85 2.32 -4.66
N SER A 11 0.29 2.75 -5.79
CA SER A 11 -1.07 3.28 -5.85
C SER A 11 -2.11 2.18 -6.06
N ALA A 12 -1.72 1.09 -6.73
CA ALA A 12 -2.54 -0.09 -6.95
C ALA A 12 -1.64 -1.29 -7.23
N GLU A 13 -1.99 -2.45 -6.68
CA GLU A 13 -1.32 -3.72 -6.94
C GLU A 13 -2.36 -4.75 -7.39
N THR A 14 -2.07 -5.41 -8.50
CA THR A 14 -2.87 -6.51 -9.06
C THR A 14 -1.98 -7.74 -9.24
N ALA A 15 -2.59 -8.89 -9.52
CA ALA A 15 -1.85 -10.13 -9.76
C ALA A 15 -0.85 -10.02 -10.92
N ASP A 16 -1.12 -9.16 -11.90
CA ASP A 16 -0.35 -9.08 -13.14
C ASP A 16 0.48 -7.78 -13.26
N SER A 17 0.14 -6.73 -12.51
CA SER A 17 0.79 -5.43 -12.60
C SER A 17 0.83 -4.64 -11.29
N VAL A 18 1.83 -3.76 -11.19
CA VAL A 18 2.00 -2.81 -10.09
C VAL A 18 1.97 -1.40 -10.65
N THR A 19 1.11 -0.54 -10.09
CA THR A 19 1.07 0.89 -10.43
C THR A 19 1.81 1.68 -9.37
N LEU A 20 2.90 2.34 -9.76
CA LEU A 20 3.65 3.26 -8.90
C LEU A 20 3.33 4.71 -9.24
N THR A 21 2.99 5.50 -8.23
CA THR A 21 2.94 6.95 -8.31
C THR A 21 4.25 7.52 -7.77
N ARG A 22 5.03 8.19 -8.64
CA ARG A 22 6.30 8.82 -8.27
C ARG A 22 6.06 10.18 -7.61
N ALA A 23 7.08 10.71 -6.90
CA ALA A 23 6.99 11.98 -6.18
C ALA A 23 6.60 13.18 -7.07
N GLU A 24 6.95 13.10 -8.36
CA GLU A 24 6.58 14.07 -9.40
C GLU A 24 5.14 13.90 -9.93
N GLY A 25 4.29 13.11 -9.27
CA GLY A 25 2.89 12.87 -9.62
C GLY A 25 2.66 11.95 -10.82
N LYS A 26 3.74 11.45 -11.44
CA LYS A 26 3.67 10.54 -12.59
C LYS A 26 3.29 9.13 -12.15
N ARG A 27 2.32 8.52 -12.84
CA ARG A 27 1.93 7.12 -12.66
C ARG A 27 2.65 6.25 -13.68
N ASP A 28 3.38 5.26 -13.21
CA ASP A 28 4.05 4.25 -14.02
C ASP A 28 3.39 2.90 -13.72
N ILE A 29 2.84 2.25 -14.74
CA ILE A 29 2.28 0.89 -14.64
C ILE A 29 3.37 -0.09 -15.08
N VAL A 30 3.76 -0.98 -14.19
CA VAL A 30 4.83 -1.96 -14.42
C VAL A 30 4.24 -3.37 -14.36
N PRO A 31 4.28 -4.14 -15.46
CA PRO A 31 3.91 -5.55 -15.45
C PRO A 31 4.81 -6.34 -14.50
N ARG A 32 4.25 -7.24 -13.69
CA ARG A 32 5.03 -8.04 -12.74
C ARG A 32 6.08 -8.92 -13.42
N SER A 33 5.81 -9.37 -14.64
CA SER A 33 6.75 -10.14 -15.46
C SER A 33 8.02 -9.37 -15.84
N GLN A 34 8.03 -8.04 -15.67
CA GLN A 34 9.17 -7.17 -15.94
C GLN A 34 9.86 -6.69 -14.65
N ILE A 35 9.40 -7.15 -13.48
CA ILE A 35 9.96 -6.77 -12.18
C ILE A 35 10.96 -7.84 -11.76
N ASP A 36 12.25 -7.52 -11.82
CA ASP A 36 13.33 -8.40 -11.37
C ASP A 36 13.43 -8.44 -9.84
N MET A 37 13.22 -7.29 -9.18
CA MET A 37 13.26 -7.15 -7.73
C MET A 37 12.23 -6.12 -7.25
N LEU A 38 11.38 -6.51 -6.31
CA LEU A 38 10.41 -5.64 -5.64
C LEU A 38 10.77 -5.55 -4.16
N VAL A 39 11.28 -4.39 -3.73
CA VAL A 39 11.65 -4.14 -2.34
C VAL A 39 10.62 -3.21 -1.73
N SER A 40 9.86 -3.71 -0.76
CA SER A 40 9.06 -2.86 0.11
C SER A 40 10.01 -2.15 1.07
N ASN A 41 9.99 -0.82 1.09
CA ASN A 41 10.83 -0.01 1.97
C ASN A 41 10.38 -0.04 3.44
N GLY A 42 9.38 -0.87 3.79
CA GLY A 42 8.90 -1.07 5.15
C GLY A 42 8.19 0.15 5.76
N LYS A 43 8.07 1.27 5.04
CA LYS A 43 7.30 2.43 5.47
C LYS A 43 5.82 2.18 5.20
N SER A 44 5.15 1.62 6.18
CA SER A 44 3.70 1.58 6.20
C SER A 44 3.15 3.01 6.20
N LEU A 45 2.10 3.26 5.41
CA LEU A 45 1.33 4.51 5.51
C LEU A 45 0.39 4.50 6.72
N MET A 46 0.40 3.44 7.53
CA MET A 46 -0.24 3.45 8.84
C MET A 46 0.57 4.39 9.74
N PRO A 47 -0.04 5.44 10.31
CA PRO A 47 0.65 6.30 11.26
C PRO A 47 1.15 5.46 12.44
N GLU A 48 2.46 5.41 12.60
CA GLU A 48 3.09 4.78 13.76
C GLU A 48 2.69 5.58 15.01
N GLY A 49 2.22 4.90 16.06
CA GLY A 49 1.82 5.53 17.32
C GLY A 49 0.33 5.83 17.51
N LEU A 50 -0.54 5.53 16.55
CA LEU A 50 -2.00 5.66 16.73
C LEU A 50 -2.51 4.80 17.92
N GLU A 51 -1.87 3.66 18.17
CA GLU A 51 -2.15 2.77 19.30
C GLU A 51 -1.86 3.37 20.69
N LYS A 52 -0.99 4.38 20.78
CA LYS A 52 -0.64 5.02 22.07
C LYS A 52 -1.66 6.06 22.52
N GLU A 53 -2.38 6.66 21.56
CA GLU A 53 -3.41 7.67 21.78
C GLU A 53 -4.82 7.05 21.91
N LEU A 54 -4.98 5.78 21.55
CA LEU A 54 -6.26 5.08 21.58
C LEU A 54 -6.46 4.30 22.88
N SER A 55 -7.56 4.59 23.58
CA SER A 55 -8.01 3.76 24.69
C SER A 55 -8.39 2.35 24.20
N PRO A 56 -8.38 1.32 25.07
CA PRO A 56 -8.81 -0.03 24.70
C PRO A 56 -10.24 -0.08 24.12
N GLN A 57 -11.09 0.88 24.48
CA GLN A 57 -12.43 1.03 23.93
C GLN A 57 -12.39 1.49 22.47
N HIS A 58 -11.58 2.51 22.16
CA HIS A 58 -11.47 3.03 20.80
C HIS A 58 -10.82 2.04 19.83
N LEU A 59 -9.86 1.22 20.31
CA LEU A 59 -9.32 0.12 19.51
C LEU A 59 -10.40 -0.93 19.18
N ARG A 60 -11.32 -1.24 20.10
CA ARG A 60 -12.45 -2.14 19.81
C ARG A 60 -13.37 -1.55 18.75
N ASP A 61 -13.65 -0.26 18.81
CA ASP A 61 -14.53 0.40 17.84
C ASP A 61 -13.89 0.46 16.45
N VAL A 62 -12.58 0.73 16.36
CA VAL A 62 -11.83 0.67 15.11
C VAL A 62 -11.82 -0.76 14.54
N VAL A 63 -11.56 -1.77 15.37
CA VAL A 63 -11.58 -3.17 14.92
C VAL A 63 -12.99 -3.62 14.50
N ALA A 64 -14.04 -3.19 15.21
CA ALA A 64 -15.43 -3.44 14.84
C ALA A 64 -15.77 -2.78 13.50
N TRP A 65 -15.31 -1.55 13.28
CA TRP A 65 -15.49 -0.83 12.03
C TRP A 65 -14.76 -1.51 10.86
N ILE A 66 -13.50 -1.92 11.04
CA ILE A 66 -12.75 -2.65 10.00
C ILE A 66 -13.38 -4.02 9.70
N LYS A 67 -13.87 -4.75 10.72
CA LYS A 67 -14.62 -6.01 10.50
C LYS A 67 -15.95 -5.78 9.79
N GLY A 68 -16.56 -4.60 9.98
CA GLY A 68 -17.77 -4.16 9.30
C GLY A 68 -17.54 -3.66 7.87
N LEU A 69 -16.30 -3.31 7.51
CA LEU A 69 -15.91 -3.06 6.12
C LEU A 69 -15.93 -4.40 5.36
N LYS A 70 -17.13 -4.81 4.95
CA LYS A 70 -17.30 -5.80 3.90
C LYS A 70 -16.47 -5.30 2.70
N PRO A 71 -15.44 -6.02 2.23
CA PRO A 71 -14.76 -5.63 1.02
C PRO A 71 -15.82 -5.52 -0.09
N PRO A 72 -15.77 -4.50 -0.96
CA PRO A 72 -16.72 -4.37 -2.05
C PRO A 72 -16.79 -5.74 -2.74
N GLY A 73 -18.01 -6.28 -2.81
CA GLY A 73 -18.25 -7.58 -3.44
C GLY A 73 -17.61 -7.59 -4.81
N LYS A 74 -16.94 -8.71 -5.13
CA LYS A 74 -16.35 -8.97 -6.44
C LYS A 74 -17.27 -8.59 -7.59
#